data_AF-A0A0G1DC66-F1
#
_entry.id   AF-A0A0G1DC66-F1
#
_cell.length_a   1.000
_cell.length_b   1.000
_cell.length_c   1.000
_cell.angle_alpha   90.00
_cell.angle_beta   90.00
_cell.angle_gamma   90.00
#
_symmetry.space_group_name_H-M   'P 1'
#
loop_
_entity.id
_entity.type
_entity.pdbx_description
1 polymer ?
#
loop_
_entity_poly.entity_id
_entity_poly.type
_entity_poly.pdbx_seq_one_letter_code
_entity_poly.pdbx_strand_id
1 'polypeptide(L)'
;MKKVLVVFLVIVAVILAYLAGSYRTMELIKQKNYQDAEAELDTCLKMVGETASEVWLKSCESSGSNVKKDEEGNITDCRLPSDLAKTIAERTQTEKDNCFRRYGK
;
A
#
# COMPACT_ATOMS: atom_id res chain seq x y z
N MET A 1 -60.90 1.53 11.66
CA MET A 1 -59.80 2.27 10.99
C MET A 1 -58.49 2.35 11.81
N LYS A 2 -58.50 2.42 13.16
CA LYS A 2 -57.26 2.53 13.98
C LYS A 2 -56.26 1.35 13.85
N LYS A 3 -56.74 0.11 13.67
CA LYS A 3 -55.87 -1.08 13.60
C LYS A 3 -54.97 -1.10 12.34
N VAL A 4 -55.46 -0.58 11.22
CA VAL A 4 -54.72 -0.52 9.95
C VAL A 4 -53.57 0.49 10.03
N LEU A 5 -53.79 1.63 10.70
CA LEU A 5 -52.77 2.65 10.91
C LEU A 5 -51.60 2.12 11.76
N VAL A 6 -51.90 1.36 12.82
CA VAL A 6 -50.89 0.77 13.69
C VAL A 6 -50.03 -0.25 12.93
N VAL A 7 -50.65 -1.10 12.11
CA VAL A 7 -49.92 -2.06 11.27
C VAL A 7 -49.01 -1.34 10.28
N PHE A 8 -49.49 -0.25 9.67
CA PHE A 8 -48.69 0.53 8.74
C PHE A 8 -47.46 1.16 9.40
N LEU A 9 -47.61 1.71 10.60
CA LEU A 9 -46.49 2.30 11.36
C LEU A 9 -45.44 1.25 11.75
N VAL A 10 -45.87 0.03 12.11
CA VAL A 10 -44.94 -1.07 12.42
C VAL A 10 -44.16 -1.49 11.18
N ILE A 11 -44.81 -1.61 10.03
CA ILE A 11 -44.14 -1.97 8.77
C ILE A 11 -43.09 -0.91 8.40
N VAL A 12 -43.45 0.38 8.48
CA VAL A 12 -42.50 1.48 8.21
C VAL A 12 -41.32 1.45 9.18
N ALA A 13 -41.55 1.21 10.47
CA ALA A 13 -40.49 1.11 11.46
C ALA A 13 -39.52 -0.06 11.19
N VAL A 14 -40.05 -1.23 10.77
CA VAL A 14 -39.22 -2.39 10.41
C VAL A 14 -38.38 -2.11 9.16
N ILE A 15 -38.97 -1.45 8.14
CA ILE A 15 -38.24 -1.05 6.93
C ILE A 15 -37.11 -0.07 7.26
N LEU A 16 -37.38 0.93 8.11
CA LEU A 16 -36.37 1.90 8.55
C LEU A 16 -35.24 1.24 9.35
N ALA A 17 -35.57 0.29 10.24
CA ALA A 17 -34.57 -0.46 10.99
C ALA A 17 -33.68 -1.32 10.07
N TYR A 18 -34.25 -1.93 9.04
CA TYR A 18 -33.51 -2.70 8.05
C TYR A 18 -32.54 -1.82 7.23
N LEU A 19 -32.99 -0.64 6.79
CA LEU A 19 -32.16 0.32 6.08
C LEU A 19 -31.01 0.89 6.94
N ALA A 20 -31.24 1.09 8.24
CA ALA A 20 -30.19 1.52 9.15
C ALA A 20 -29.11 0.44 9.34
N GLY A 21 -29.51 -0.84 9.40
CA GLY A 21 -28.58 -1.97 9.47
C GLY A 21 -27.72 -2.11 8.21
N SER A 22 -28.30 -1.96 7.02
CA SER A 22 -27.56 -2.06 5.76
C SER A 22 -26.52 -0.94 5.59
N TYR A 23 -26.80 0.26 6.09
CA TYR A 23 -25.86 1.39 6.05
C TYR A 23 -24.59 1.10 6.86
N ARG A 24 -24.73 0.55 8.07
CA ARG A 24 -23.58 0.16 8.90
C ARG A 24 -22.74 -0.94 8.28
N THR A 25 -23.37 -1.95 7.68
CA THR A 25 -22.64 -3.03 6.99
C THR A 25 -21.85 -2.47 5.81
N MET A 26 -22.41 -1.52 5.06
CA MET A 26 -21.71 -0.86 3.94
C MET A 26 -20.51 -0.03 4.42
N GLU A 27 -20.61 0.67 5.55
CA GLU A 27 -19.47 1.39 6.14
C GLU A 27 -18.37 0.45 6.63
N LEU A 28 -18.74 -0.66 7.29
CA LEU A 28 -17.78 -1.66 7.76
C LEU A 28 -17.03 -2.33 6.60
N ILE A 29 -17.74 -2.66 5.51
CA ILE A 29 -17.13 -3.21 4.30
C ILE A 29 -16.18 -2.18 3.67
N LYS A 30 -16.58 -0.91 3.58
CA LYS A 30 -15.71 0.16 3.09
C LYS A 30 -14.44 0.28 3.93
N GLN A 31 -14.56 0.35 5.26
CA GLN A 31 -13.40 0.45 6.15
C GLN A 31 -12.44 -0.74 6.00
N LYS A 32 -12.97 -1.96 5.92
CA LYS A 32 -12.15 -3.14 5.71
C LYS A 32 -11.40 -3.08 4.38
N ASN A 33 -12.08 -2.70 3.30
CA ASN A 33 -11.45 -2.56 1.98
C ASN A 33 -10.35 -1.48 1.97
N TYR A 34 -10.54 -0.36 2.69
CA TYR A 34 -9.51 0.67 2.83
C TYR A 34 -8.29 0.15 3.61
N GLN A 35 -8.50 -0.58 4.71
CA GLN A 35 -7.39 -1.17 5.47
C GLN A 35 -6.62 -2.21 4.66
N ASP A 36 -7.32 -3.05 3.90
CA ASP A 36 -6.69 -4.04 3.03
C ASP A 36 -5.87 -3.34 1.92
N ALA A 37 -6.39 -2.27 1.31
CA ALA A 37 -5.68 -1.48 0.31
C ALA A 37 -4.43 -0.77 0.87
N GLU A 38 -4.50 -0.25 2.09
CA GLU A 38 -3.36 0.37 2.78
C GLU A 38 -2.26 -0.66 3.09
N ALA A 39 -2.63 -1.87 3.52
CA ALA A 39 -1.69 -2.96 3.75
C ALA A 39 -1.01 -3.45 2.46
N GLU A 40 -1.75 -3.53 1.35
CA GLU A 40 -1.20 -3.86 0.03
C GLU A 40 -0.23 -2.78 -0.47
N LEU A 41 -0.54 -1.50 -0.23
CA LEU A 41 0.33 -0.37 -0.57
C LEU A 41 1.66 -0.44 0.20
N ASP A 42 1.61 -0.64 1.52
CA ASP A 42 2.81 -0.75 2.36
C ASP A 42 3.70 -1.92 1.91
N THR A 43 3.08 -3.09 1.65
CA THR A 43 3.78 -4.27 1.15
C THR A 43 4.46 -3.99 -0.19
N CYS A 44 3.77 -3.32 -1.12
CA CYS A 44 4.33 -2.93 -2.42
C CYS A 44 5.53 -1.99 -2.26
N LEU A 45 5.40 -0.94 -1.44
CA LEU A 45 6.48 0.02 -1.20
C LEU A 45 7.71 -0.62 -0.55
N LYS A 46 7.49 -1.56 0.38
CA LYS A 46 8.55 -2.33 1.01
C LYS A 46 9.31 -3.18 -0.01
N MET A 47 8.60 -3.94 -0.85
CA MET A 47 9.23 -4.73 -1.92
C MET A 47 10.03 -3.87 -2.90
N VAL A 48 9.51 -2.70 -3.27
CA VAL A 48 10.24 -1.75 -4.14
C VAL A 48 11.51 -1.24 -3.45
N GLY A 49 11.45 -0.93 -2.15
CA GLY A 49 12.61 -0.51 -1.37
C GLY A 49 13.68 -1.59 -1.23
N GLU A 50 13.26 -2.83 -0.95
CA GLU A 50 14.15 -4.00 -0.88
C GLU A 50 14.81 -4.28 -2.23
N THR A 51 14.04 -4.27 -3.32
CA THR A 51 14.54 -4.47 -4.69
C THR A 51 15.53 -3.37 -5.09
N ALA A 52 15.21 -2.11 -4.79
CA ALA A 52 16.10 -0.99 -5.08
C ALA A 52 17.43 -1.11 -4.32
N SER A 53 17.38 -1.55 -3.06
CA SER A 53 18.56 -1.78 -2.22
C SER A 53 19.42 -2.94 -2.75
N GLU A 54 18.79 -4.04 -3.18
CA GLU A 54 19.49 -5.17 -3.80
C GLU A 54 20.17 -4.77 -5.12
N VAL A 55 19.46 -4.03 -5.97
CA VAL A 55 20.01 -3.52 -7.24
C VAL A 55 21.16 -2.55 -6.97
N TRP A 56 21.06 -1.69 -5.95
CA TRP A 56 22.15 -0.81 -5.54
C TRP A 56 23.39 -1.63 -5.14
N LEU A 57 23.23 -2.60 -4.24
CA LEU A 57 24.34 -3.45 -3.77
C LEU A 57 24.99 -4.26 -4.90
N LYS A 58 24.20 -4.89 -5.78
CA LYS A 58 24.75 -5.61 -6.94
C LYS A 58 25.47 -4.67 -7.91
N SER A 59 24.94 -3.47 -8.08
CA SER A 59 25.60 -2.43 -8.89
C SER A 59 26.93 -2.00 -8.26
N CYS A 60 27.02 -1.97 -6.94
CA CYS A 60 28.26 -1.67 -6.23
C CYS A 60 29.35 -2.70 -6.47
N GLU A 61 28.97 -3.98 -6.37
CA GLU A 61 29.89 -5.10 -6.59
C GLU A 61 30.38 -5.19 -8.03
N SER A 62 29.51 -4.90 -8.99
CA SER A 62 29.80 -5.03 -10.43
C SER A 62 30.46 -3.80 -11.05
N SER A 63 30.24 -2.60 -10.51
CA SER A 63 30.77 -1.36 -11.10
C SER A 63 32.26 -1.10 -10.83
N GLY A 64 32.93 -1.95 -10.05
CA GLY A 64 34.31 -1.70 -9.61
C GLY A 64 34.46 -0.43 -8.77
N SER A 65 33.35 0.08 -8.23
CA SER A 65 33.31 1.27 -7.39
C SER A 65 34.08 1.05 -6.09
N ASN A 66 34.50 2.13 -5.42
CA ASN A 66 35.15 2.05 -4.11
C ASN A 66 34.14 1.54 -3.06
N VAL A 67 34.04 0.22 -2.93
CA VAL A 67 33.21 -0.46 -1.93
C VAL A 67 34.05 -0.66 -0.68
N LYS A 68 33.63 -0.08 0.45
CA LYS A 68 34.18 -0.45 1.75
C LYS A 68 33.42 -1.64 2.30
N LYS A 69 34.16 -2.60 2.82
CA LYS A 69 33.61 -3.77 3.50
C LYS A 69 34.04 -3.75 4.96
N ASP A 70 33.20 -4.29 5.84
CA ASP A 70 33.60 -4.59 7.22
C ASP A 70 34.51 -5.84 7.29
N GLU A 71 34.87 -6.24 8.50
CA GLU A 71 35.73 -7.41 8.75
C GLU A 71 35.06 -8.75 8.39
N GLU A 72 33.73 -8.77 8.29
CA GLU A 72 32.92 -9.93 7.91
C GLU A 72 32.69 -9.99 6.38
N GLY A 73 33.11 -8.95 5.65
CA GLY A 73 32.99 -8.85 4.20
C GLY A 73 31.70 -8.22 3.70
N ASN A 74 30.85 -7.67 4.59
CA ASN A 74 29.63 -6.97 4.22
C ASN A 74 29.92 -5.55 3.74
N ILE A 75 29.15 -5.08 2.75
CA ILE A 75 29.30 -3.73 2.20
C ILE A 75 28.80 -2.68 3.20
N THR A 76 29.68 -1.79 3.64
CA THR A 76 29.36 -0.70 4.61
C THR A 76 29.32 0.67 3.96
N ASP A 77 30.05 0.89 2.87
CA ASP A 77 30.01 2.12 2.07
C ASP A 77 30.09 1.75 0.59
N CYS A 78 29.16 2.27 -0.20
CA CYS A 78 29.22 2.17 -1.64
C CYS A 78 28.75 3.47 -2.28
N ARG A 79 29.60 3.98 -3.18
CA ARG A 79 29.26 5.09 -4.07
C ARG A 79 29.22 4.61 -5.51
N LEU A 80 28.01 4.56 -6.06
CA LEU A 80 27.82 4.34 -7.49
C LEU A 80 28.17 5.60 -8.29
N PRO A 81 28.55 5.44 -9.58
CA PRO A 81 28.60 6.56 -10.52
C PRO A 81 27.26 7.31 -10.54
N SER A 82 27.31 8.64 -10.71
CA SER A 82 26.13 9.51 -10.65
C SER A 82 25.02 9.07 -11.58
N ASP A 83 25.35 8.62 -12.79
CA ASP A 83 24.37 8.24 -13.81
C ASP A 83 23.65 6.95 -13.43
N LEU A 84 24.36 6.00 -12.82
CA LEU A 84 23.79 4.74 -12.36
C LEU A 84 22.94 4.96 -11.11
N ALA A 85 23.43 5.77 -10.16
CA ALA A 85 22.66 6.17 -8.99
C ALA A 85 21.35 6.88 -9.38
N LYS A 86 21.41 7.79 -10.36
CA LYS A 86 20.24 8.49 -10.89
C LYS A 86 19.26 7.54 -11.56
N THR A 87 19.76 6.62 -12.40
CA THR A 87 18.92 5.62 -13.08
C THR A 87 18.17 4.71 -12.10
N ILE A 88 18.85 4.26 -11.03
CA ILE A 88 18.23 3.45 -9.99
C ILE A 88 17.16 4.27 -9.27
N ALA A 89 17.47 5.51 -8.87
CA ALA A 89 16.51 6.38 -8.19
C ALA A 89 15.26 6.67 -9.03
N GLU A 90 15.42 6.97 -10.32
CA GLU A 90 14.30 7.23 -11.24
C GLU A 90 13.40 6.00 -11.42
N ARG A 91 14.00 4.81 -11.56
CA ARG A 91 13.24 3.55 -11.62
C ARG A 91 12.52 3.26 -10.30
N THR A 92 13.20 3.42 -9.17
CA THR A 92 12.58 3.23 -7.84
C THR A 92 11.41 4.18 -7.66
N GLN A 93 11.52 5.44 -8.11
CA GLN A 93 10.42 6.39 -8.03
C GLN A 93 9.24 5.96 -8.92
N THR A 94 9.53 5.52 -10.14
CA THR A 94 8.50 5.01 -11.07
C THR A 94 7.74 3.82 -10.46
N GLU A 95 8.43 2.88 -9.82
CA GLU A 95 7.78 1.74 -9.17
C GLU A 95 6.99 2.13 -7.93
N LYS A 96 7.47 3.10 -7.14
CA LYS A 96 6.67 3.68 -6.05
C LYS A 96 5.39 4.32 -6.56
N ASP A 97 5.48 5.11 -7.63
CA ASP A 97 4.32 5.73 -8.26
C ASP A 97 3.33 4.67 -8.78
N ASN A 98 3.82 3.54 -9.30
CA ASN A 98 2.98 2.40 -9.67
C ASN A 98 2.26 1.77 -8.46
N CYS A 99 2.94 1.61 -7.31
CA CYS A 99 2.32 1.15 -6.08
C CYS A 99 1.17 2.08 -5.64
N PHE A 100 1.42 3.40 -5.61
CA PHE A 100 0.40 4.39 -5.27
C PHE A 100 -0.77 4.38 -6.26
N ARG A 101 -0.51 4.24 -7.56
CA ARG A 101 -1.57 4.17 -8.57
C ARG A 101 -2.45 2.94 -8.42
N ARG A 102 -1.87 1.83 -7.95
CA ARG A 102 -2.56 0.54 -7.81
C ARG A 102 -3.34 0.44 -6.50
N TYR A 103 -2.76 0.88 -5.39
CA TYR A 103 -3.29 0.62 -4.03
C TYR A 103 -3.62 1.89 -3.22
N GLY A 104 -3.17 3.08 -3.64
CA GLY A 104 -3.42 4.34 -2.92
C GLY A 104 -4.82 4.95 -3.14
N LYS A 105 -5.86 4.11 -3.28
CA LYS A 105 -7.24 4.54 -3.56
C LYS A 105 -8.11 4.61 -2.32
#